data_AF-A0A4X2L755-F1
#
_entry.id   AF-A0A4X2L755-F1
#
_cell.length_a   1.000
_cell.length_b   1.000
_cell.length_c   1.000
_cell.angle_alpha   90.00
_cell.angle_beta   90.00
_cell.angle_gamma   90.00
#
_symmetry.space_group_name_H-M   'P 1'
#
loop_
_entity.id
_entity.type
_entity.pdbx_description
1 polymer ?
#
loop_
_entity_poly.entity_id
_entity_poly.type
_entity_poly.pdbx_seq_one_letter_code
_entity_poly.pdbx_strand_id
1 'polypeptide(L)'
;MKRGQESRDNGDSDSIIIGCLAQSFFPEPVNMAWVNGSEGTVRNYPAAQIGNTYTQATVLDFPAGQCTDTKSYQSLAEEGDYVLCVLAPAPIVECSCKTPQVSLSPPSLESLLLGTGANLTCTLSGLKDGNGVKFTWEHTPAQSSTSKPIQGTPEKDSSGKYSVSSVLEICAEDWTRGDNFSCTVSHCEIENTTKTISKLEVIQIPPQVYLLPPSADELALNELVSITCLVRGHSPPEALVYWLKGSERVPREDYIISGPYPEPKGNNTFIISSILQVSASEWKAENKYSCVVGHEALPLNFTQQTIDRFSGKPTNVNVSVILSDVYGTCY
;
A
#
# COMPACT_ATOMS: atom_id res chain seq x y z
N MET A 1 -18.53 14.84 -20.53
CA MET A 1 -18.52 13.68 -19.59
C MET A 1 -17.12 13.10 -19.51
N LYS A 2 -16.40 13.42 -18.43
CA LYS A 2 -15.25 12.64 -17.95
C LYS A 2 -15.34 12.59 -16.43
N ARG A 3 -15.29 11.38 -15.88
CA ARG A 3 -15.26 11.07 -14.45
C ARG A 3 -13.79 11.14 -14.03
N GLY A 4 -13.45 12.05 -13.12
CA GLY A 4 -12.12 12.17 -12.52
C GLY A 4 -12.30 12.31 -11.01
N GLN A 5 -11.74 11.38 -10.26
CA GLN A 5 -11.84 11.31 -8.80
C GLN A 5 -10.40 11.39 -8.29
N GLU A 6 -10.04 12.49 -7.64
CA GLU A 6 -8.76 12.65 -6.93
C GLU A 6 -9.11 12.92 -5.47
N SER A 7 -8.97 11.91 -4.62
CA SER A 7 -9.02 12.05 -3.16
C SER A 7 -7.60 12.25 -2.65
N ARG A 8 -7.27 13.47 -2.21
CA ARG A 8 -6.09 13.71 -1.39
C ARG A 8 -6.52 13.70 0.07
N ASP A 9 -6.02 12.70 0.78
CA ASP A 9 -6.05 12.65 2.24
C ASP A 9 -4.95 13.58 2.75
N ASN A 10 -5.33 14.73 3.29
CA ASN A 10 -4.41 15.59 4.02
C ASN A 10 -5.01 15.75 5.40
N GLY A 11 -4.27 15.31 6.41
CA GLY A 11 -4.74 15.20 7.77
C GLY A 11 -5.25 16.52 8.34
N ASP A 12 -6.19 16.34 9.27
CA ASP A 12 -6.77 17.30 10.20
C ASP A 12 -8.15 17.85 9.80
N SER A 13 -9.09 17.72 10.73
CA SER A 13 -10.54 17.98 10.70
C SER A 13 -11.44 16.98 9.96
N ASP A 14 -12.27 16.28 10.75
CA ASP A 14 -13.36 15.36 10.38
C ASP A 14 -14.50 16.13 9.66
N SER A 15 -14.17 16.66 8.48
CA SER A 15 -14.97 17.57 7.67
C SER A 15 -15.26 16.95 6.30
N ILE A 16 -16.51 17.06 5.85
CA ILE A 16 -16.95 16.59 4.55
C ILE A 16 -17.05 17.80 3.61
N ILE A 17 -16.43 17.68 2.45
CA ILE A 17 -16.38 18.72 1.44
C ILE A 17 -17.15 18.26 0.20
N ILE A 18 -18.17 19.02 -0.18
CA ILE A 18 -18.96 18.80 -1.39
C ILE A 18 -18.67 19.93 -2.38
N GLY A 19 -18.31 19.60 -3.62
CA GLY A 19 -18.10 20.58 -4.69
C GLY A 19 -19.16 20.51 -5.77
N CYS A 20 -19.54 21.66 -6.32
CA CYS A 20 -20.27 21.79 -7.57
C CYS A 20 -19.43 22.58 -8.59
N LEU A 21 -19.50 22.16 -9.84
CA LEU A 21 -18.77 22.76 -10.96
C LEU A 21 -19.74 23.12 -12.09
N ALA A 22 -19.89 24.41 -12.35
CA ALA A 22 -20.56 24.92 -13.53
C ALA A 22 -19.53 25.06 -14.67
N GLN A 23 -19.76 24.37 -15.79
CA GLN A 23 -18.87 24.39 -16.94
C GLN A 23 -19.58 24.93 -18.18
N SER A 24 -18.81 25.55 -19.06
CA SER A 24 -19.24 25.93 -20.41
C SER A 24 -20.40 26.95 -20.46
N PHE A 25 -20.43 27.93 -19.53
CA PHE A 25 -21.43 29.01 -19.52
C PHE A 25 -20.89 30.31 -20.15
N PHE A 26 -21.79 31.16 -20.65
CA PHE A 26 -21.50 32.49 -21.23
C PHE A 26 -22.82 33.26 -21.42
N PRO A 27 -22.94 34.56 -21.09
CA PRO A 27 -21.93 35.48 -20.53
C PRO A 27 -21.71 35.37 -18.99
N GLU A 28 -20.74 36.10 -18.44
CA GLU A 28 -20.59 36.29 -16.99
C GLU A 28 -21.56 37.42 -16.52
N PRO A 29 -22.26 37.32 -15.37
CA PRO A 29 -22.07 36.36 -14.26
C PRO A 29 -23.16 35.29 -14.08
N VAL A 30 -22.75 34.10 -13.62
CA VAL A 30 -23.63 33.04 -13.09
C VAL A 30 -23.60 33.06 -11.56
N ASN A 31 -24.78 33.13 -10.93
CA ASN A 31 -24.90 33.07 -9.47
C ASN A 31 -25.15 31.63 -9.02
N MET A 32 -24.19 31.03 -8.30
CA MET A 32 -24.34 29.70 -7.71
C MET A 32 -24.69 29.78 -6.22
N ALA A 33 -25.81 29.16 -5.81
CA ALA A 33 -26.27 29.13 -4.43
C ALA A 33 -26.69 27.71 -4.00
N TRP A 34 -26.41 27.33 -2.75
CA TRP A 34 -26.77 26.02 -2.20
C TRP A 34 -28.16 26.04 -1.52
N VAL A 35 -29.03 25.09 -1.87
CA VAL A 35 -30.42 24.99 -1.36
C VAL A 35 -30.48 24.42 0.06
N ASN A 36 -29.55 23.53 0.42
CA ASN A 36 -29.44 22.90 1.75
C ASN A 36 -28.08 23.16 2.40
N GLY A 37 -27.48 24.34 2.15
CA GLY A 37 -26.13 24.70 2.62
C GLY A 37 -26.06 25.47 3.94
N SER A 38 -27.16 25.61 4.69
CA SER A 38 -27.22 26.46 5.89
C SER A 38 -26.40 25.95 7.09
N GLU A 39 -26.02 24.67 7.07
CA GLU A 39 -25.26 24.02 8.15
C GLU A 39 -23.73 24.03 7.91
N GLY A 40 -23.27 24.52 6.75
CA GLY A 40 -21.87 24.49 6.34
C GLY A 40 -21.29 25.82 5.88
N THR A 41 -19.97 25.85 5.69
CA THR A 41 -19.24 26.99 5.13
C THR A 41 -19.20 26.88 3.61
N VAL A 42 -19.76 27.86 2.91
CA VAL A 42 -19.74 27.92 1.45
C VAL A 42 -18.53 28.74 0.97
N ARG A 43 -17.75 28.17 0.05
CA ARG A 43 -16.63 28.82 -0.65
C ARG A 43 -16.90 28.86 -2.15
N ASN A 44 -16.99 30.05 -2.72
CA ASN A 44 -17.17 30.26 -4.15
C ASN A 44 -15.83 30.61 -4.81
N TYR A 45 -15.49 29.90 -5.89
CA TYR A 45 -14.30 30.17 -6.69
C TYR A 45 -14.67 31.07 -7.88
N PRO A 46 -13.81 32.03 -8.26
CA PRO A 46 -14.06 32.91 -9.40
C PRO A 46 -14.13 32.13 -10.72
N ALA A 47 -14.85 32.66 -11.70
CA ALA A 47 -14.98 32.05 -13.01
C ALA A 47 -13.65 32.11 -13.78
N ALA A 48 -13.22 30.97 -14.32
CA ALA A 48 -12.07 30.84 -15.19
C ALA A 48 -12.52 30.71 -16.65
N GLN A 49 -11.91 31.49 -17.55
CA GLN A 49 -12.19 31.40 -18.98
C GLN A 49 -11.40 30.25 -19.60
N ILE A 50 -12.10 29.35 -20.29
CA ILE A 50 -11.53 28.27 -21.08
C ILE A 50 -12.08 28.39 -22.50
N GLY A 51 -11.26 28.91 -23.42
CA GLY A 51 -11.69 29.23 -24.78
C GLY A 51 -12.70 30.38 -24.80
N ASN A 52 -13.88 30.15 -25.39
CA ASN A 52 -14.97 31.14 -25.48
C ASN A 52 -16.02 30.99 -24.36
N THR A 53 -15.78 30.13 -23.38
CA THR A 53 -16.74 29.82 -22.31
C THR A 53 -16.09 29.93 -20.94
N TYR A 54 -16.91 30.08 -19.90
CA TYR A 54 -16.48 30.18 -18.52
C TYR A 54 -16.75 28.88 -17.75
N THR A 55 -15.99 28.69 -16.68
CA THR A 55 -16.15 27.59 -15.72
C THR A 55 -15.99 28.14 -14.31
N GLN A 56 -16.88 27.79 -13.40
CA GLN A 56 -16.91 28.28 -12.02
C GLN A 56 -17.21 27.12 -11.06
N ALA A 57 -16.63 27.15 -9.86
CA ALA A 57 -16.87 26.13 -8.84
C ALA A 57 -17.37 26.74 -7.53
N THR A 58 -18.23 26.02 -6.82
CA THR A 58 -18.62 26.31 -5.43
C THR A 58 -18.42 25.07 -4.58
N VAL A 59 -17.99 25.27 -3.34
CA VAL A 59 -17.70 24.20 -2.39
C VAL A 59 -18.45 24.47 -1.10
N LEU A 60 -19.08 23.43 -0.55
CA LEU A 60 -19.72 23.42 0.76
C LEU A 60 -18.92 22.51 1.70
N ASP A 61 -18.57 23.03 2.87
CA ASP A 61 -17.74 22.37 3.88
C ASP A 61 -18.50 22.28 5.20
N PHE A 62 -18.66 21.09 5.78
CA PHE A 62 -19.39 20.88 7.03
C PHE A 62 -18.85 19.69 7.85
N PRO A 63 -19.12 19.64 9.17
CA PRO A 63 -18.63 18.56 10.03
C PRO A 63 -19.24 17.19 9.67
N ALA A 64 -18.44 16.13 9.71
CA ALA A 64 -18.86 14.77 9.31
C ALA A 64 -20.08 14.24 10.08
N GLY A 65 -20.24 14.64 11.35
CA GLY A 65 -21.39 14.24 12.20
C GLY A 65 -22.75 14.79 11.78
N GLN A 66 -22.82 15.71 10.81
CA GLN A 66 -24.07 16.27 10.29
C GLN A 66 -24.52 15.62 8.97
N CYS A 67 -23.74 14.69 8.43
CA CYS A 67 -24.10 13.93 7.24
C CYS A 67 -25.09 12.81 7.60
N THR A 68 -26.35 12.97 7.20
CA THR A 68 -27.41 11.95 7.36
C THR A 68 -27.84 11.44 5.99
N ASP A 69 -28.02 10.13 5.83
CA ASP A 69 -28.37 9.41 4.57
C ASP A 69 -29.64 9.92 3.86
N THR A 70 -30.39 10.83 4.48
CA THR A 70 -31.66 11.38 4.00
C THR A 70 -31.57 12.79 3.43
N LYS A 71 -30.41 13.48 3.54
CA LYS A 71 -30.25 14.86 3.06
C LYS A 71 -29.57 14.91 1.69
N SER A 72 -30.22 15.57 0.72
CA SER A 72 -29.62 15.87 -0.59
C SER A 72 -29.20 17.33 -0.66
N TYR A 73 -27.98 17.60 -1.13
CA TYR A 73 -27.46 18.96 -1.29
C TYR A 73 -27.52 19.35 -2.76
N GLN A 74 -28.16 20.47 -3.06
CA GLN A 74 -28.33 20.98 -4.43
C GLN A 74 -27.77 22.40 -4.53
N SER A 75 -27.15 22.72 -5.66
CA SER A 75 -26.75 24.09 -6.00
C SER A 75 -27.58 24.58 -7.20
N LEU A 76 -28.20 25.74 -7.08
CA LEU A 76 -28.84 26.45 -8.19
C LEU A 76 -27.87 27.43 -8.82
N ALA A 77 -27.84 27.45 -10.15
CA ALA A 77 -27.20 28.49 -10.96
C ALA A 77 -28.31 29.29 -11.66
N GLU A 78 -28.44 30.58 -11.38
CA GLU A 78 -29.41 31.45 -12.07
C GLU A 78 -28.79 32.07 -13.33
N GLU A 79 -29.13 31.52 -14.50
CA GLU A 79 -29.12 32.20 -15.81
C GLU A 79 -30.19 31.53 -16.70
N GLY A 80 -30.90 32.30 -17.52
CA GLY A 80 -32.09 31.88 -18.26
C GLY A 80 -31.95 30.56 -19.03
N ASP A 81 -33.00 29.73 -18.93
CA ASP A 81 -33.25 28.42 -19.57
C ASP A 81 -32.26 27.28 -19.24
N TYR A 82 -32.60 26.61 -18.12
CA TYR A 82 -32.34 25.21 -17.75
C TYR A 82 -30.92 24.64 -17.92
N VAL A 83 -30.10 24.77 -16.88
CA VAL A 83 -29.02 23.80 -16.62
C VAL A 83 -29.58 22.68 -15.74
N LEU A 84 -29.87 21.53 -16.35
CA LEU A 84 -30.27 20.32 -15.64
C LEU A 84 -29.04 19.73 -14.94
N CYS A 85 -28.81 20.09 -13.67
CA CYS A 85 -27.89 19.36 -12.81
C CYS A 85 -28.51 17.99 -12.50
N VAL A 86 -28.13 16.97 -13.27
CA VAL A 86 -28.40 15.58 -12.90
C VAL A 86 -27.63 15.32 -11.62
N LEU A 87 -28.35 15.06 -10.53
CA LEU A 87 -27.81 14.40 -9.37
C LEU A 87 -27.02 13.19 -9.89
N ALA A 88 -25.69 13.22 -9.80
CA ALA A 88 -25.06 11.96 -9.45
C ALA A 88 -25.79 11.53 -8.18
N PRO A 89 -26.37 10.31 -8.10
CA PRO A 89 -26.81 9.81 -6.80
C PRO A 89 -25.66 10.13 -5.86
N ALA A 90 -25.97 10.78 -4.74
CA ALA A 90 -24.96 11.07 -3.74
C ALA A 90 -24.06 9.83 -3.69
N PRO A 91 -22.72 9.94 -3.78
CA PRO A 91 -21.95 8.82 -3.31
C PRO A 91 -22.58 8.51 -1.97
N ILE A 92 -23.08 7.29 -1.80
CA ILE A 92 -23.32 6.79 -0.47
C ILE A 92 -21.92 6.93 0.11
N VAL A 93 -21.68 8.07 0.78
CA VAL A 93 -20.62 8.16 1.74
C VAL A 93 -21.19 7.22 2.76
N GLU A 94 -20.84 5.94 2.60
CA GLU A 94 -20.83 5.03 3.71
C GLU A 94 -19.94 5.77 4.69
N CYS A 95 -20.55 6.57 5.56
CA CYS A 95 -20.00 6.93 6.83
C CYS A 95 -19.68 5.56 7.42
N SER A 96 -18.44 5.12 7.18
CA SER A 96 -17.91 3.89 7.72
C SER A 96 -17.84 4.15 9.21
N CYS A 97 -18.97 4.00 9.90
CA CYS A 97 -18.98 3.34 11.18
C CYS A 97 -18.26 2.02 10.91
N LYS A 98 -16.92 2.01 10.98
CA LYS A 98 -16.12 0.82 10.67
C LYS A 98 -16.70 -0.32 11.48
N THR A 99 -17.47 -1.18 10.84
CA THR A 99 -18.00 -2.39 11.47
C THR A 99 -16.80 -3.24 11.83
N PRO A 100 -16.92 -4.15 12.81
CA PRO A 100 -15.84 -5.07 13.09
C PRO A 100 -15.44 -5.81 11.81
N GLN A 101 -14.15 -5.79 11.44
CA GLN A 101 -13.64 -6.42 10.23
C GLN A 101 -12.57 -7.43 10.58
N VAL A 102 -12.69 -8.63 9.98
CA VAL A 102 -11.69 -9.69 10.06
C VAL A 102 -10.78 -9.62 8.84
N SER A 103 -9.48 -9.45 9.07
CA SER A 103 -8.43 -9.56 8.06
C SER A 103 -7.54 -10.77 8.34
N LEU A 104 -7.04 -11.38 7.27
CA LEU A 104 -6.13 -12.52 7.32
C LEU A 104 -4.97 -12.21 6.38
N SER A 105 -3.74 -12.17 6.92
CA SER A 105 -2.54 -11.81 6.16
C SER A 105 -1.63 -13.03 5.97
N PRO A 106 -0.97 -13.14 4.80
CA PRO A 106 -0.02 -14.21 4.51
C PRO A 106 1.26 -14.08 5.35
N PRO A 107 2.15 -15.09 5.33
CA PRO A 107 3.48 -14.97 5.91
C PRO A 107 4.27 -13.88 5.22
N SER A 108 5.20 -13.25 5.96
CA SER A 108 6.07 -12.25 5.37
C SER A 108 6.99 -12.88 4.32
N LEU A 109 7.15 -12.21 3.17
CA LEU A 109 8.06 -12.67 2.13
C LEU A 109 9.49 -12.77 2.66
N GLU A 110 9.92 -11.80 3.49
CA GLU A 110 11.26 -11.82 4.08
C GLU A 110 11.50 -13.07 4.94
N SER A 111 10.57 -13.42 5.83
CA SER A 111 10.72 -14.59 6.69
C SER A 111 10.71 -15.90 5.90
N LEU A 112 9.89 -15.98 4.85
CA LEU A 112 9.87 -17.13 3.93
C LEU A 112 11.19 -17.28 3.17
N LEU A 113 11.72 -16.21 2.58
CA LEU A 113 12.96 -16.28 1.79
C LEU A 113 14.19 -16.51 2.67
N LEU A 114 14.20 -15.99 3.91
CA LEU A 114 15.30 -16.17 4.86
C LEU A 114 15.20 -17.44 5.71
N GLY A 115 14.09 -18.19 5.61
CA GLY A 115 13.87 -19.39 6.40
C GLY A 115 13.75 -19.14 7.91
N THR A 116 13.35 -17.94 8.33
CA THR A 116 13.23 -17.59 9.76
C THR A 116 11.87 -17.98 10.36
N GLY A 117 10.91 -18.38 9.53
CA GLY A 117 9.57 -18.80 9.95
C GLY A 117 8.48 -18.38 8.95
N ALA A 118 7.29 -18.94 9.10
CA ALA A 118 6.12 -18.59 8.30
C ALA A 118 4.90 -18.37 9.21
N ASN A 119 4.53 -17.11 9.41
CA ASN A 119 3.49 -16.73 10.37
C ASN A 119 2.27 -16.14 9.66
N LEU A 120 1.12 -16.79 9.79
CA LEU A 120 -0.18 -16.25 9.39
C LEU A 120 -0.72 -15.37 10.50
N THR A 121 -1.28 -14.21 10.17
CA THR A 121 -1.88 -13.30 11.16
C THR A 121 -3.33 -13.03 10.82
N CYS A 122 -4.22 -13.33 11.76
CA CYS A 122 -5.66 -13.08 11.67
C CYS A 122 -6.03 -11.97 12.66
N THR A 123 -6.57 -10.86 12.17
CA THR A 123 -6.86 -9.68 12.98
C THR A 123 -8.33 -9.31 12.91
N LEU A 124 -8.97 -9.19 14.08
CA LEU A 124 -10.29 -8.59 14.22
C LEU A 124 -10.11 -7.15 14.67
N SER A 125 -10.55 -6.20 13.86
CA SER A 125 -10.40 -4.76 14.08
C SER A 125 -11.75 -4.07 14.20
N GLY A 126 -11.80 -2.93 14.87
CA GLY A 126 -12.99 -2.08 14.91
C GLY A 126 -13.97 -2.35 16.05
N LEU A 127 -13.53 -3.06 17.10
CA LEU A 127 -14.34 -3.46 18.25
C LEU A 127 -14.57 -2.34 19.26
N LYS A 128 -15.69 -2.38 19.99
CA LYS A 128 -15.93 -1.50 21.15
C LYS A 128 -15.35 -2.10 22.43
N ASP A 129 -15.39 -3.43 22.57
CA ASP A 129 -14.72 -4.19 23.62
C ASP A 129 -13.78 -5.22 22.98
N GLY A 130 -12.52 -5.23 23.43
CA GLY A 130 -11.52 -6.18 22.95
C GLY A 130 -11.57 -7.54 23.66
N ASN A 131 -12.40 -7.70 24.69
CA ASN A 131 -12.45 -8.92 25.49
C ASN A 131 -13.34 -10.00 24.89
N GLY A 132 -13.00 -11.27 25.13
CA GLY A 132 -13.85 -12.40 24.74
C GLY A 132 -13.77 -12.80 23.26
N VAL A 133 -12.86 -12.20 22.49
CA VAL A 133 -12.55 -12.65 21.13
C VAL A 133 -11.91 -14.03 21.17
N LYS A 134 -12.42 -14.97 20.36
CA LYS A 134 -11.83 -16.30 20.18
C LYS A 134 -11.51 -16.54 18.72
N PHE A 135 -10.29 -17.06 18.49
CA PHE A 135 -9.80 -17.47 17.18
C PHE A 135 -9.73 -18.99 17.13
N THR A 136 -10.18 -19.57 16.02
CA THR A 136 -10.02 -20.99 15.71
C THR A 136 -9.34 -21.11 14.35
N TRP A 137 -8.35 -22.00 14.25
CA TRP A 137 -7.58 -22.21 13.03
C TRP A 137 -7.83 -23.61 12.48
N GLU A 138 -7.94 -23.71 11.17
CA GLU A 138 -8.05 -24.97 10.44
C GLU A 138 -7.07 -24.98 9.26
N HIS A 139 -6.43 -26.11 9.03
CA HIS A 139 -5.46 -26.33 7.95
C HIS A 139 -5.92 -27.51 7.09
N THR A 140 -5.93 -27.33 5.77
CA THR A 140 -6.31 -28.37 4.79
C THR A 140 -5.28 -28.42 3.67
N PRO A 141 -4.64 -29.59 3.42
CA PRO A 141 -4.83 -30.90 4.06
C PRO A 141 -4.27 -30.97 5.50
N ALA A 142 -4.93 -31.70 6.40
CA ALA A 142 -4.49 -31.86 7.80
C ALA A 142 -3.29 -32.82 7.96
N GLN A 143 -2.21 -32.59 7.20
CA GLN A 143 -1.04 -33.48 7.14
C GLN A 143 0.16 -32.99 7.97
N SER A 144 0.26 -31.70 8.28
CA SER A 144 1.41 -31.10 8.97
C SER A 144 1.07 -30.58 10.36
N SER A 145 2.07 -30.59 11.24
CA SER A 145 1.97 -29.96 12.56
C SER A 145 1.85 -28.45 12.41
N THR A 146 0.81 -27.88 12.98
CA THR A 146 0.73 -26.43 13.20
C THR A 146 1.05 -26.15 14.66
N SER A 147 1.81 -25.10 14.90
CA SER A 147 2.07 -24.62 16.25
C SER A 147 0.75 -24.21 16.94
N LYS A 148 0.75 -24.13 18.27
CA LYS A 148 -0.41 -23.57 18.97
C LYS A 148 -0.53 -22.08 18.62
N PRO A 149 -1.68 -21.61 18.12
CA PRO A 149 -1.86 -20.21 17.78
C PRO A 149 -1.68 -19.33 19.03
N ILE A 150 -0.96 -18.23 18.87
CA ILE A 150 -0.73 -17.24 19.92
C ILE A 150 -1.73 -16.11 19.70
N GLN A 151 -2.55 -15.83 20.71
CA GLN A 151 -3.46 -14.69 20.70
C GLN A 151 -2.80 -13.50 21.39
N GLY A 152 -2.74 -12.36 20.69
CA GLY A 152 -2.28 -11.09 21.21
C GLY A 152 -3.29 -10.45 22.17
N THR A 153 -2.81 -9.50 22.97
CA THR A 153 -3.68 -8.68 23.82
C THR A 153 -4.46 -7.65 22.98
N PRO A 154 -5.64 -7.20 23.42
CA PRO A 154 -6.36 -6.14 22.72
C PRO A 154 -5.56 -4.84 22.66
N GLU A 155 -5.37 -4.32 21.45
CA GLU A 155 -4.71 -3.05 21.17
C GLU A 155 -5.73 -2.01 20.79
N LYS A 156 -5.54 -0.77 21.25
CA LYS A 156 -6.46 0.34 21.00
C LYS A 156 -5.88 1.27 19.95
N ASP A 157 -6.64 1.53 18.89
CA ASP A 157 -6.24 2.46 17.85
C ASP A 157 -6.48 3.93 18.25
N SER A 158 -5.99 4.86 17.43
CA SER A 158 -6.18 6.31 17.64
C SER A 158 -7.64 6.76 17.61
N SER A 159 -8.54 5.96 17.01
CA SER A 159 -9.99 6.20 17.00
C SER A 159 -10.69 5.65 18.24
N GLY A 160 -9.94 5.01 19.14
CA GLY A 160 -10.43 4.44 20.38
C GLY A 160 -11.13 3.09 20.24
N LYS A 161 -11.02 2.42 19.09
CA LYS A 161 -11.52 1.06 18.86
C LYS A 161 -10.45 0.02 19.18
N TYR A 162 -10.87 -1.18 19.55
CA TYR A 162 -9.97 -2.28 19.84
C TYR A 162 -9.74 -3.16 18.61
N SER A 163 -8.52 -3.70 18.53
CA SER A 163 -8.13 -4.75 17.60
C SER A 163 -7.45 -5.88 18.36
N VAL A 164 -7.74 -7.12 17.97
CA VAL A 164 -7.13 -8.32 18.55
C VAL A 164 -6.62 -9.18 17.40
N SER A 165 -5.40 -9.69 17.53
CA SER A 165 -4.77 -10.53 16.51
C SER A 165 -4.40 -11.90 17.07
N SER A 166 -4.51 -12.93 16.23
CA SER A 166 -3.96 -14.26 16.47
C SER A 166 -2.94 -14.61 15.40
N VAL A 167 -1.79 -15.12 15.83
CA VAL A 167 -0.68 -15.52 14.96
C VAL A 167 -0.55 -17.04 15.01
N LEU A 168 -0.52 -17.67 13.83
CA LEU A 168 -0.27 -19.10 13.66
C LEU A 168 1.03 -19.30 12.88
N GLU A 169 2.02 -19.93 13.51
CA GLU A 169 3.24 -20.37 12.84
C GLU A 169 2.98 -21.71 12.13
N ILE A 170 3.32 -21.76 10.84
CA ILE A 170 3.11 -22.88 9.90
C ILE A 170 4.42 -23.30 9.23
N CYS A 171 4.43 -24.45 8.56
CA CYS A 171 5.58 -24.84 7.73
C CYS A 171 5.62 -23.99 6.45
N ALA A 172 6.81 -23.54 6.04
CA ALA A 172 6.99 -22.80 4.79
C ALA A 172 6.65 -23.66 3.56
N GLU A 173 6.84 -24.97 3.66
CA GLU A 173 6.55 -25.95 2.61
C GLU A 173 5.05 -26.09 2.37
N ASP A 174 4.24 -26.07 3.44
CA ASP A 174 2.78 -26.15 3.36
C ASP A 174 2.22 -24.91 2.66
N TRP A 175 2.73 -23.74 3.03
CA TRP A 175 2.40 -22.49 2.33
C TRP A 175 2.80 -22.53 0.86
N THR A 176 4.03 -22.96 0.57
CA THR A 176 4.57 -22.99 -0.81
C THR A 176 3.84 -23.99 -1.70
N ARG A 177 3.35 -25.10 -1.13
CA ARG A 177 2.51 -26.09 -1.81
C ARG A 177 1.13 -25.56 -2.18
N GLY A 178 0.67 -24.48 -1.54
CA GLY A 178 -0.65 -23.90 -1.76
C GLY A 178 -1.74 -24.47 -0.85
N ASP A 179 -1.37 -24.95 0.34
CA ASP A 179 -2.34 -25.41 1.33
C ASP A 179 -3.28 -24.27 1.78
N ASN A 180 -4.50 -24.64 2.17
CA ASN A 180 -5.51 -23.71 2.64
C ASN A 180 -5.45 -23.58 4.17
N PHE A 181 -5.40 -22.34 4.65
CA PHE A 181 -5.44 -21.99 6.06
C PHE A 181 -6.66 -21.12 6.34
N SER A 182 -7.51 -21.57 7.25
CA SER A 182 -8.74 -20.88 7.63
C SER A 182 -8.65 -20.37 9.06
N CYS A 183 -9.00 -19.10 9.26
CA CYS A 183 -9.18 -18.50 10.57
C CYS A 183 -10.65 -18.17 10.77
N THR A 184 -11.27 -18.75 11.80
CA THR A 184 -12.62 -18.44 12.25
C THR A 184 -12.57 -17.58 13.50
N VAL A 185 -13.25 -16.44 13.45
CA VAL A 185 -13.32 -15.48 14.54
C VAL A 185 -14.73 -15.44 15.10
N SER A 186 -14.85 -15.56 16.42
CA SER A 186 -16.12 -15.43 17.14
C SER A 186 -16.02 -14.35 18.21
N HIS A 187 -16.96 -13.39 18.21
CA HIS A 187 -17.08 -12.34 19.21
C HIS A 187 -18.55 -11.87 19.30
N CYS A 188 -18.97 -11.20 20.38
CA CYS A 188 -20.38 -10.78 20.52
C CYS A 188 -20.78 -9.64 19.57
N GLU A 189 -19.82 -8.85 19.09
CA GLU A 189 -20.04 -7.72 18.18
C GLU A 189 -20.00 -8.10 16.68
N ILE A 190 -19.70 -9.37 16.35
CA ILE A 190 -19.63 -9.86 14.96
C ILE A 190 -20.19 -11.27 14.86
N GLU A 191 -20.90 -11.59 13.79
CA GLU A 191 -21.23 -12.98 13.50
C GLU A 191 -19.96 -13.80 13.26
N ASN A 192 -20.01 -15.09 13.59
CA ASN A 192 -18.89 -15.99 13.38
C ASN A 192 -18.42 -15.91 11.92
N THR A 193 -17.21 -15.39 11.73
CA THR A 193 -16.68 -15.08 10.40
C THR A 193 -15.43 -15.90 10.15
N THR A 194 -15.41 -16.62 9.04
CA THR A 194 -14.24 -17.40 8.60
C THR A 194 -13.58 -16.73 7.41
N LYS A 195 -12.25 -16.59 7.45
CA LYS A 195 -11.42 -16.17 6.32
C LYS A 195 -10.45 -17.30 6.00
N THR A 196 -10.28 -17.59 4.71
CA THR A 196 -9.34 -18.59 4.22
C THR A 196 -8.30 -17.92 3.36
N ILE A 197 -7.05 -18.34 3.50
CA ILE A 197 -5.91 -17.87 2.72
C ILE A 197 -5.09 -19.07 2.24
N SER A 198 -4.55 -18.95 1.05
CA SER A 198 -3.56 -19.85 0.47
C SER A 198 -2.59 -19.03 -0.37
N LYS A 199 -1.49 -19.65 -0.78
CA LYS A 199 -0.58 -19.03 -1.73
C LYS A 199 -1.30 -18.83 -3.07
N LEU A 200 -1.25 -17.60 -3.60
CA LEU A 200 -1.85 -17.28 -4.89
C LEU A 200 -1.01 -17.87 -6.03
N GLU A 201 -1.63 -18.67 -6.89
CA GLU A 201 -0.97 -19.14 -8.11
C GLU A 201 -0.91 -18.01 -9.14
N VAL A 202 0.29 -17.49 -9.38
CA VAL A 202 0.55 -16.46 -10.36
C VAL A 202 1.67 -16.88 -11.31
N ILE A 203 1.69 -16.27 -12.50
CA ILE A 203 2.78 -16.46 -13.44
C ILE A 203 4.05 -15.88 -12.81
N GLN A 204 5.03 -16.73 -12.60
CA GLN A 204 6.31 -16.34 -12.02
C GLN A 204 7.26 -15.86 -13.13
N ILE A 205 7.69 -14.61 -13.01
CA ILE A 205 8.67 -13.99 -13.90
C ILE A 205 9.80 -13.43 -13.04
N PRO A 206 11.06 -13.87 -13.23
CA PRO A 206 12.17 -13.41 -12.41
C PRO A 206 12.51 -11.92 -12.66
N PRO A 207 12.91 -11.18 -11.62
CA PRO A 207 13.30 -9.78 -11.76
C PRO A 207 14.59 -9.60 -12.54
N GLN A 208 14.62 -8.52 -13.32
CA GLN A 208 15.84 -7.94 -13.86
C GLN A 208 16.28 -6.80 -12.95
N VAL A 209 17.49 -6.92 -12.39
CA VAL A 209 18.03 -5.92 -11.46
C VAL A 209 19.09 -5.10 -12.19
N TYR A 210 18.90 -3.78 -12.18
CA TYR A 210 19.83 -2.79 -12.73
C TYR A 210 20.32 -1.88 -11.60
N LEU A 211 21.62 -1.68 -11.51
CA LEU A 211 22.23 -0.82 -10.51
C LEU A 211 22.86 0.39 -11.21
N LEU A 212 22.34 1.58 -10.90
CA LEU A 212 22.74 2.83 -11.52
C LEU A 212 23.65 3.60 -10.56
N PRO A 213 24.85 4.03 -11.00
CA PRO A 213 25.72 4.89 -10.19
C PRO A 213 25.10 6.28 -10.00
N PRO A 214 25.63 7.06 -9.06
CA PRO A 214 25.33 8.49 -8.98
C PRO A 214 25.55 9.22 -10.30
N SER A 215 24.75 10.24 -10.53
CA SER A 215 24.90 11.11 -11.70
C SER A 215 26.21 11.91 -11.64
N ALA A 216 26.72 12.33 -12.80
CA ALA A 216 27.89 13.19 -12.86
C ALA A 216 27.67 14.53 -12.13
N ASP A 217 26.44 15.04 -12.15
CA ASP A 217 26.05 16.30 -11.51
C ASP A 217 26.11 16.18 -9.98
N GLU A 218 25.56 15.11 -9.39
CA GLU A 218 25.68 14.85 -7.94
C GLU A 218 27.15 14.68 -7.51
N LEU A 219 27.95 13.98 -8.32
CA LEU A 219 29.38 13.79 -8.04
C LEU A 219 30.17 15.10 -8.08
N ALA A 220 29.73 16.06 -8.90
CA ALA A 220 30.33 17.39 -8.99
C ALA A 220 30.02 18.26 -7.77
N LEU A 221 28.84 18.09 -7.16
CA LEU A 221 28.47 18.76 -5.90
C LEU A 221 29.32 18.29 -4.71
N ASN A 222 29.78 17.04 -4.73
CA ASN A 222 30.69 16.46 -3.74
C ASN A 222 30.14 16.47 -2.29
N GLU A 223 28.82 16.35 -2.15
CA GLU A 223 28.12 16.28 -0.85
C GLU A 223 27.52 14.89 -0.63
N LEU A 224 26.26 14.70 -1.03
CA LEU A 224 25.54 13.43 -1.01
C LEU A 224 25.32 12.95 -2.44
N VAL A 225 25.37 11.62 -2.61
CA VAL A 225 25.19 10.97 -3.90
C VAL A 225 24.18 9.83 -3.78
N SER A 226 23.45 9.57 -4.86
CA SER A 226 22.38 8.58 -4.89
C SER A 226 22.76 7.36 -5.72
N ILE A 227 22.67 6.17 -5.13
CA ILE A 227 22.82 4.90 -5.85
C ILE A 227 21.42 4.32 -6.03
N THR A 228 21.03 4.04 -7.28
CA THR A 228 19.66 3.59 -7.59
C THR A 228 19.65 2.13 -8.02
N CYS A 229 18.87 1.30 -7.33
CA CYS A 229 18.56 -0.07 -7.72
C CYS A 229 17.18 -0.12 -8.36
N LEU A 230 17.14 -0.55 -9.61
CA LEU A 230 15.93 -0.65 -10.41
C LEU A 230 15.63 -2.13 -10.69
N VAL A 231 14.54 -2.63 -10.12
CA VAL A 231 14.07 -4.02 -10.27
C VAL A 231 12.87 -4.00 -11.23
N ARG A 232 12.94 -4.72 -12.35
CA ARG A 232 11.93 -4.67 -13.43
C ARG A 232 11.50 -6.04 -13.91
N GLY A 233 10.33 -6.08 -14.55
CA GLY A 233 9.87 -7.22 -15.32
C GLY A 233 9.53 -8.44 -14.48
N HIS A 234 9.29 -8.29 -13.17
CA HIS A 234 8.98 -9.40 -12.30
C HIS A 234 7.48 -9.60 -12.09
N SER A 235 7.11 -10.81 -11.71
CA SER A 235 5.79 -11.18 -11.25
C SER A 235 5.94 -12.39 -10.32
N PRO A 236 5.34 -12.44 -9.13
CA PRO A 236 4.40 -11.47 -8.53
C PRO A 236 4.97 -10.07 -8.20
N PRO A 237 4.12 -9.13 -7.73
CA PRO A 237 4.58 -7.81 -7.28
C PRO A 237 5.46 -7.85 -6.03
N GLU A 238 5.29 -8.83 -5.14
CA GLU A 238 6.04 -8.91 -3.89
C GLU A 238 7.52 -9.28 -4.13
N ALA A 239 8.43 -8.39 -3.73
CA ALA A 239 9.87 -8.64 -3.72
C ALA A 239 10.52 -8.02 -2.48
N LEU A 240 11.53 -8.69 -1.93
CA LEU A 240 12.38 -8.14 -0.88
C LEU A 240 13.53 -7.36 -1.53
N VAL A 241 13.79 -6.13 -1.07
CA VAL A 241 14.93 -5.33 -1.52
C VAL A 241 15.68 -4.77 -0.31
N TYR A 242 16.99 -4.95 -0.29
CA TYR A 242 17.86 -4.35 0.72
C TYR A 242 19.26 -4.09 0.17
N TRP A 243 20.03 -3.28 0.90
CA TRP A 243 21.37 -2.87 0.50
C TRP A 243 22.44 -3.48 1.39
N LEU A 244 23.60 -3.76 0.79
CA LEU A 244 24.83 -4.08 1.48
C LEU A 244 25.90 -3.02 1.18
N LYS A 245 26.66 -2.64 2.20
CA LYS A 245 27.92 -1.90 2.08
C LYS A 245 29.05 -2.89 2.40
N GLY A 246 29.78 -3.31 1.37
CA GLY A 246 30.66 -4.46 1.46
C GLY A 246 29.86 -5.74 1.74
N SER A 247 30.00 -6.29 2.95
CA SER A 247 29.24 -7.45 3.42
C SER A 247 28.19 -7.11 4.50
N GLU A 248 28.14 -5.86 4.94
CA GLU A 248 27.25 -5.45 6.04
C GLU A 248 25.93 -4.92 5.52
N ARG A 249 24.82 -5.28 6.20
CA ARG A 249 23.48 -4.83 5.84
C ARG A 249 23.32 -3.35 6.20
N VAL A 250 22.95 -2.55 5.22
CA VAL A 250 22.67 -1.12 5.41
C VAL A 250 21.36 -0.98 6.19
N PRO A 251 21.29 -0.09 7.20
CA PRO A 251 20.07 0.22 7.92
C PRO A 251 18.91 0.64 7.00
N ARG A 252 17.67 0.30 7.36
CA ARG A 252 16.49 0.51 6.51
C ARG A 252 16.20 2.00 6.27
N GLU A 253 16.59 2.85 7.21
CA GLU A 253 16.45 4.30 7.23
C GLU A 253 17.36 5.04 6.24
N ASP A 254 18.45 4.41 5.78
CA ASP A 254 19.43 5.04 4.88
C ASP A 254 19.02 4.92 3.40
N TYR A 255 17.95 4.19 3.11
CA TYR A 255 17.45 4.01 1.74
C TYR A 255 15.93 4.05 1.68
N ILE A 256 15.42 4.41 0.51
CA ILE A 256 13.97 4.36 0.22
C ILE A 256 13.68 3.20 -0.73
N ILE A 257 12.46 2.66 -0.64
CA ILE A 257 11.92 1.70 -1.61
C ILE A 257 10.59 2.27 -2.07
N SER A 258 10.41 2.39 -3.38
CA SER A 258 9.21 2.86 -4.05
C SER A 258 8.67 1.76 -4.96
N GLY A 259 7.39 1.42 -4.81
CA GLY A 259 6.73 0.35 -5.53
C GLY A 259 6.21 -0.76 -4.61
N PRO A 260 5.74 -1.89 -5.16
CA PRO A 260 5.72 -2.23 -6.60
C PRO A 260 4.71 -1.38 -7.40
N TYR A 261 5.09 -0.97 -8.61
CA TYR A 261 4.19 -0.33 -9.56
C TYR A 261 4.00 -1.21 -10.79
N PRO A 262 2.81 -1.24 -11.42
CA PRO A 262 2.61 -1.95 -12.68
C PRO A 262 3.41 -1.27 -13.81
N GLU A 263 4.06 -2.05 -14.66
CA GLU A 263 4.79 -1.49 -15.80
C GLU A 263 3.83 -0.98 -16.89
N PRO A 264 3.98 0.26 -17.40
CA PRO A 264 3.04 0.89 -18.35
C PRO A 264 2.85 0.14 -19.69
N LYS A 265 3.76 -0.78 -20.01
CA LYS A 265 3.74 -1.62 -21.22
C LYS A 265 4.14 -3.07 -20.93
N GLY A 266 4.24 -3.43 -19.65
CA GLY A 266 4.63 -4.77 -19.24
C GLY A 266 3.41 -5.68 -19.21
N ASN A 267 3.56 -6.92 -19.70
CA ASN A 267 2.53 -7.95 -19.58
C ASN A 267 2.39 -8.37 -18.11
N ASN A 268 1.63 -7.62 -17.31
CA ASN A 268 1.34 -7.92 -15.91
C ASN A 268 2.60 -8.07 -15.02
N THR A 269 3.60 -7.25 -15.31
CA THR A 269 4.89 -7.20 -14.61
C THR A 269 5.02 -5.90 -13.81
N PHE A 270 5.90 -5.94 -12.81
CA PHE A 270 6.06 -4.87 -11.85
C PHE A 270 7.47 -4.30 -11.83
N ILE A 271 7.56 -3.07 -11.35
CA ILE A 271 8.79 -2.32 -11.14
C ILE A 271 8.90 -1.87 -9.68
N ILE A 272 10.08 -2.04 -9.10
CA ILE A 272 10.48 -1.53 -7.79
C ILE A 272 11.74 -0.69 -7.99
N SER A 273 11.79 0.47 -7.33
CA SER A 273 12.98 1.32 -7.29
C SER A 273 13.42 1.51 -5.86
N SER A 274 14.71 1.34 -5.58
CA SER A 274 15.30 1.69 -4.30
C SER A 274 16.46 2.65 -4.48
N ILE A 275 16.51 3.68 -3.65
CA ILE A 275 17.56 4.71 -3.71
C ILE A 275 18.26 4.72 -2.36
N LEU A 276 19.57 4.46 -2.39
CA LEU A 276 20.48 4.57 -1.24
C LEU A 276 21.25 5.88 -1.35
N GLN A 277 21.22 6.70 -0.29
CA GLN A 277 22.01 7.93 -0.21
C GLN A 277 23.27 7.70 0.62
N VAL A 278 24.42 8.11 0.09
CA VAL A 278 25.71 8.03 0.78
C VAL A 278 26.50 9.32 0.56
N SER A 279 27.52 9.55 1.39
CA SER A 279 28.41 10.70 1.17
C SER A 279 29.29 10.50 -0.06
N ALA A 280 29.60 11.60 -0.75
CA ALA A 280 30.50 11.58 -1.91
C ALA A 280 31.89 11.05 -1.54
N SER A 281 32.37 11.31 -0.33
CA SER A 281 33.63 10.78 0.20
C SER A 281 33.58 9.25 0.34
N GLU A 282 32.52 8.69 0.90
CA GLU A 282 32.36 7.23 1.03
C GLU A 282 32.23 6.55 -0.33
N TRP A 283 31.43 7.12 -1.24
CA TRP A 283 31.34 6.61 -2.61
C TRP A 283 32.70 6.59 -3.30
N LYS A 284 33.54 7.60 -3.02
CA LYS A 284 34.88 7.70 -3.61
C LYS A 284 35.89 6.72 -3.00
N ALA A 285 35.63 6.20 -1.79
CA ALA A 285 36.60 5.47 -0.95
C ALA A 285 36.61 3.94 -1.13
N GLU A 286 36.61 3.41 -2.36
CA GLU A 286 36.67 1.96 -2.65
C GLU A 286 35.54 1.12 -2.00
N ASN A 287 34.46 1.74 -1.56
CA ASN A 287 33.31 1.03 -1.01
C ASN A 287 32.51 0.33 -2.11
N LYS A 288 32.15 -0.92 -1.86
CA LYS A 288 31.26 -1.71 -2.72
C LYS A 288 29.84 -1.59 -2.20
N TYR A 289 28.91 -1.26 -3.09
CA TYR A 289 27.49 -1.21 -2.75
C TYR A 289 26.75 -2.25 -3.56
N SER A 290 25.95 -3.05 -2.87
CA SER A 290 25.17 -4.12 -3.48
C SER A 290 23.70 -3.92 -3.20
N CYS A 291 22.87 -4.03 -4.24
CA CYS A 291 21.43 -4.18 -4.10
C CYS A 291 21.11 -5.67 -4.17
N VAL A 292 20.53 -6.20 -3.09
CA VAL A 292 20.10 -7.59 -3.01
C VAL A 292 18.58 -7.63 -3.16
N VAL A 293 18.13 -8.49 -4.07
CA VAL A 293 16.72 -8.67 -4.40
C VAL A 293 16.33 -10.11 -4.12
N GLY A 294 15.35 -10.29 -3.24
CA GLY A 294 14.71 -11.56 -2.95
C GLY A 294 13.37 -11.67 -3.67
N HIS A 295 13.16 -12.73 -4.45
CA HIS A 295 11.93 -12.95 -5.22
C HIS A 295 11.73 -14.43 -5.51
N GLU A 296 10.50 -14.94 -5.38
CA GLU A 296 10.23 -16.39 -5.46
C GLU A 296 10.48 -17.00 -6.85
N ALA A 297 10.38 -16.20 -7.91
CA ALA A 297 10.68 -16.66 -9.27
C ALA A 297 12.19 -16.82 -9.56
N LEU A 298 13.07 -16.53 -8.59
CA LEU A 298 14.52 -16.70 -8.75
C LEU A 298 14.93 -18.13 -8.36
N PRO A 299 15.85 -18.78 -9.09
CA PRO A 299 16.29 -20.15 -8.81
C PRO A 299 16.85 -20.39 -7.39
N LEU A 300 17.37 -19.34 -6.75
CA LEU A 300 17.92 -19.36 -5.39
C LEU A 300 17.22 -18.37 -4.47
N ASN A 301 16.01 -17.93 -4.84
CA ASN A 301 15.24 -16.88 -4.18
C ASN A 301 15.91 -15.50 -4.15
N PHE A 302 17.20 -15.37 -4.47
CA PHE A 302 17.96 -14.12 -4.38
C PHE A 302 18.85 -13.88 -5.61
N THR A 303 19.07 -12.59 -5.91
CA THR A 303 20.09 -12.10 -6.85
C THR A 303 20.67 -10.81 -6.29
N GLN A 304 21.92 -10.48 -6.63
CA GLN A 304 22.50 -9.19 -6.29
C GLN A 304 23.18 -8.53 -7.48
N GLN A 305 23.06 -7.21 -7.52
CA GLN A 305 23.92 -6.38 -8.36
C GLN A 305 24.88 -5.62 -7.47
N THR A 306 26.16 -5.61 -7.83
CA THR A 306 27.18 -4.86 -7.11
C THR A 306 27.82 -3.84 -8.03
N ILE A 307 27.97 -2.62 -7.52
CA ILE A 307 28.70 -1.56 -8.21
C ILE A 307 30.00 -1.28 -7.46
N ASP A 308 31.09 -1.35 -8.23
CA ASP A 308 32.41 -0.91 -7.83
C ASP A 308 32.76 0.31 -8.71
N ARG A 309 33.13 1.41 -8.08
CA ARG A 309 33.46 2.66 -8.78
C ARG A 309 34.59 2.47 -9.79
N PHE A 310 35.56 1.58 -9.56
CA PHE A 310 36.74 1.40 -10.41
C PHE A 310 36.49 0.51 -11.62
N SER A 311 35.53 -0.41 -11.55
CA SER A 311 35.19 -1.28 -12.69
C SER A 311 34.37 -0.55 -13.76
N GLY A 312 33.73 0.57 -13.40
CA GLY A 312 32.92 1.40 -14.29
C GLY A 312 31.70 0.68 -14.89
N LYS A 313 31.39 -0.54 -14.44
CA LYS A 313 30.27 -1.36 -14.91
C LYS A 313 29.68 -2.16 -13.74
N PRO A 314 28.35 -2.17 -13.57
CA PRO A 314 27.70 -3.05 -12.61
C PRO A 314 27.98 -4.51 -12.97
N THR A 315 28.28 -5.31 -11.94
CA THR A 315 28.51 -6.75 -12.08
C THR A 315 27.37 -7.52 -11.42
N ASN A 316 26.72 -8.38 -12.20
CA ASN A 316 25.67 -9.26 -11.70
C ASN A 316 26.32 -10.49 -11.06
N VAL A 317 25.92 -10.79 -9.82
CA VAL A 317 26.35 -12.00 -9.12
C VAL A 317 25.10 -12.69 -8.60
N ASN A 318 24.90 -13.94 -9.01
CA ASN A 318 23.87 -14.79 -8.39
C ASN A 318 24.33 -15.15 -6.98
N VAL A 319 23.58 -14.73 -5.97
CA VAL A 319 23.87 -15.04 -4.58
C VAL A 319 23.14 -16.31 -4.21
N SER A 320 23.89 -17.30 -3.73
CA SER A 320 23.31 -18.37 -2.95
C SER A 320 23.39 -17.94 -1.48
N VAL A 321 22.24 -17.80 -0.83
CA VAL A 321 22.22 -17.77 0.63
C VAL A 321 22.43 -19.22 1.07
N ILE A 322 23.58 -19.52 1.66
CA ILE A 322 23.79 -20.80 2.35
C ILE A 322 22.97 -20.69 3.63
N LEU A 323 21.70 -21.12 3.54
CA LEU A 323 20.96 -21.48 4.74
C LEU A 323 21.75 -22.65 5.35
N SER A 324 22.26 -22.47 6.56
CA SER A 324 22.71 -23.62 7.34
C SER A 324 21.55 -24.60 7.37
N ASP A 325 21.77 -25.84 6.90
CA ASP A 325 20.82 -26.95 6.98
C ASP A 325 20.47 -27.22 8.45
N VAL A 326 19.65 -26.36 9.01
CA VAL A 326 18.75 -26.74 10.07
C VAL A 326 17.53 -27.16 9.27
N TYR A 327 17.47 -28.46 8.95
CA TYR A 327 16.19 -29.13 8.80
C TYR A 327 15.46 -28.96 10.14
N GLY A 328 14.94 -27.75 10.37
CA GLY A 328 14.04 -27.44 11.45
C GLY A 328 12.79 -28.18 11.08
N THR A 329 12.62 -29.38 11.62
CA THR A 329 11.30 -29.98 11.74
C THR A 329 10.39 -28.92 12.32
N CYS A 330 9.49 -28.38 11.51
CA CYS A 330 8.41 -27.54 12.00
C CYS A 330 7.63 -28.37 13.03
N TYR A 331 7.54 -27.86 14.26
CA TYR A 331 6.97 -28.57 15.40
C TYR A 331 5.47 -28.34 15.55
#